data_AF-A0A842JDQ0-F1
#
_entry.id   AF-A0A842JDQ0-F1
#
_cell.length_a   1.000
_cell.length_b   1.000
_cell.length_c   1.000
_cell.angle_alpha   90.00
_cell.angle_beta   90.00
_cell.angle_gamma   90.00
#
_symmetry.space_group_name_H-M   'P 1'
#
loop_
_entity.id
_entity.type
_entity.pdbx_description
1 polymer ?
#
loop_
_entity_poly.entity_id
_entity_poly.type
_entity_poly.pdbx_seq_one_letter_code
_entity_poly.pdbx_strand_id
1 'polypeptide(L)'
;MASERQQAERAFKRLARKRPLVALLLAVALLAAGALGWWGATGTGDESGTSADGSAQATASEEALEQAEVVRVVDGDTIKVRTSDGSEERVRLIGMDTPESVAAEEARNCEEGVIAADYTKSLVVPGQTVWLSRDVSDTDRYGRLLRYVWLERPSDPTSESEIADKMLNAVLVRDGYAQVKRYQPDTTLYDLFKRWGDEAAAEGKGVTRTWA
;
A
#
# COMPACT_ATOMS: atom_id res chain seq x y z
N MET A 1 10.45 -15.71 -39.52
CA MET A 1 9.80 -15.16 -38.31
C MET A 1 9.75 -16.25 -37.26
N ALA A 2 10.42 -16.07 -36.11
CA ALA A 2 10.44 -17.09 -35.06
C ALA A 2 9.13 -17.02 -34.26
N SER A 3 8.47 -18.18 -34.09
CA SER A 3 7.24 -18.35 -33.31
C SER A 3 7.39 -17.74 -31.90
N GLU A 4 6.33 -17.14 -31.38
CA GLU A 4 6.26 -16.53 -30.03
C GLU A 4 6.80 -17.46 -28.93
N ARG A 5 6.62 -18.78 -29.10
CA ARG A 5 7.17 -19.80 -28.20
C ARG A 5 8.70 -19.81 -28.14
N GLN A 6 9.35 -19.58 -29.30
CA GLN A 6 10.82 -19.49 -29.37
C GLN A 6 11.36 -18.17 -28.81
N GLN A 7 10.55 -17.10 -28.77
CA GLN A 7 10.92 -15.84 -28.13
C GLN A 7 10.80 -15.94 -26.60
N ALA A 8 9.75 -16.60 -26.10
CA ALA A 8 9.54 -16.87 -24.67
C ALA A 8 10.64 -17.77 -24.08
N GLU A 9 11.03 -18.85 -24.78
CA GLU A 9 12.11 -19.73 -24.33
C GLU A 9 13.47 -19.02 -24.25
N ARG A 10 13.74 -18.09 -25.17
CA ARG A 10 14.98 -17.30 -25.18
C ARG A 10 15.00 -16.25 -24.07
N ALA A 11 13.86 -15.66 -23.74
CA ALA A 11 13.70 -14.76 -22.60
C ALA A 11 13.90 -15.51 -21.27
N PHE A 12 13.30 -16.70 -21.13
CA PHE A 12 13.47 -17.54 -19.94
C PHE A 12 14.94 -17.97 -19.72
N LYS A 13 15.62 -18.41 -20.79
CA LYS A 13 17.05 -18.77 -20.74
C LYS A 13 17.96 -17.57 -20.40
N ARG A 14 17.54 -16.34 -20.71
CA ARG A 14 18.25 -15.11 -20.33
C ARG A 14 18.02 -14.73 -18.86
N LEU A 15 16.86 -15.03 -18.30
CA LEU A 15 16.53 -14.75 -16.89
C LEU A 15 17.21 -15.75 -15.94
N ALA A 16 17.22 -17.04 -16.32
CA ALA A 16 17.84 -18.11 -15.54
C ALA A 16 19.38 -17.99 -15.40
N ARG A 17 20.03 -17.17 -16.24
CA ARG A 17 21.49 -16.97 -16.22
C ARG A 17 21.94 -15.85 -15.26
N LYS A 18 21.03 -15.08 -14.66
CA LYS A 18 21.36 -13.93 -13.81
C LYS A 18 20.99 -14.05 -12.32
N ARG A 19 20.28 -15.09 -11.90
CA ARG A 19 19.89 -15.31 -10.48
C ARG A 19 19.77 -16.81 -10.14
N PRO A 20 20.83 -17.49 -9.67
CA PRO A 20 20.82 -18.95 -9.48
C PRO A 20 20.06 -19.44 -8.24
N LEU A 21 19.51 -18.55 -7.39
CA LEU A 21 18.92 -18.92 -6.10
C LEU A 21 17.39 -19.13 -6.09
N VAL A 22 16.69 -18.90 -7.21
CA VAL A 22 15.21 -18.99 -7.25
C VAL A 22 14.70 -20.38 -7.66
N ALA A 23 15.58 -21.34 -7.97
CA ALA A 23 15.18 -22.66 -8.48
C ALA A 23 15.17 -23.81 -7.43
N LEU A 24 15.32 -23.54 -6.11
CA LEU A 24 15.50 -24.60 -5.10
C LEU A 24 14.41 -24.72 -4.01
N LEU A 25 13.28 -23.99 -4.09
CA LEU A 25 12.23 -24.03 -3.06
C LEU A 25 10.93 -24.73 -3.49
N LEU A 26 10.99 -25.65 -4.46
CA LEU A 26 9.83 -26.45 -4.92
C LEU A 26 9.99 -27.98 -4.73
N ALA A 27 10.87 -28.45 -3.84
CA ALA A 27 11.19 -29.88 -3.71
C ALA A 27 11.07 -30.49 -2.29
N VAL A 28 10.32 -29.90 -1.34
CA VAL A 28 10.18 -30.47 0.03
C VAL A 28 8.73 -30.69 0.49
N ALA A 29 7.72 -30.50 -0.38
CA ALA A 29 6.31 -30.65 -0.01
C ALA A 29 5.72 -32.08 -0.15
N LEU A 30 6.53 -33.12 0.04
CA LEU A 30 6.07 -34.51 0.12
C LEU A 30 6.94 -35.25 1.12
N LEU A 31 6.44 -35.45 2.35
CA LEU A 31 6.72 -36.56 3.29
C LEU A 31 6.40 -36.12 4.74
N ALA A 32 5.15 -36.31 5.17
CA ALA A 32 4.80 -36.69 6.56
C ALA A 32 3.27 -36.78 6.74
N ALA A 33 2.65 -37.77 6.09
CA ALA A 33 1.41 -38.36 6.58
C ALA A 33 1.81 -39.52 7.50
N GLY A 34 1.39 -39.51 8.77
CA GLY A 34 1.74 -40.59 9.69
C GLY A 34 1.17 -40.47 11.09
N ALA A 35 0.21 -41.37 11.37
CA ALA A 35 -0.08 -42.02 12.64
C ALA A 35 -1.12 -41.41 13.62
N LEU A 36 -2.12 -42.26 13.85
CA LEU A 36 -3.15 -42.27 14.88
C LEU A 36 -2.57 -42.36 16.31
N GLY A 37 -3.37 -41.99 17.33
CA GLY A 37 -3.19 -42.58 18.66
C GLY A 37 -3.91 -41.88 19.82
N TRP A 38 -4.98 -42.49 20.29
CA TRP A 38 -5.79 -42.13 21.47
C TRP A 38 -5.08 -42.53 22.78
N TRP A 39 -4.97 -41.65 23.78
CA TRP A 39 -4.98 -42.01 25.22
C TRP A 39 -5.38 -40.79 26.05
N GLY A 40 -6.36 -40.94 26.94
CA GLY A 40 -6.89 -39.88 27.78
C GLY A 40 -6.21 -39.75 29.15
N ALA A 41 -6.42 -38.60 29.80
CA ALA A 41 -6.34 -38.49 31.25
C ALA A 41 -7.24 -37.34 31.72
N THR A 42 -8.10 -37.67 32.69
CA THR A 42 -8.98 -36.79 33.44
C THR A 42 -8.19 -35.81 34.30
N GLY A 43 -8.62 -34.55 34.34
CA GLY A 43 -8.14 -33.54 35.28
C GLY A 43 -9.19 -32.47 35.48
N THR A 44 -9.97 -32.59 36.55
CA THR A 44 -10.87 -31.57 37.08
C THR A 44 -10.06 -30.39 37.62
N GLY A 45 -10.36 -29.19 37.13
CA GLY A 45 -9.85 -27.92 37.64
C GLY A 45 -10.82 -26.81 37.24
N ASP A 46 -11.61 -26.38 38.22
CA ASP A 46 -12.58 -25.30 38.15
C ASP A 46 -11.85 -23.98 38.41
N GLU A 47 -11.82 -23.05 37.45
CA GLU A 47 -11.57 -21.63 37.71
C GLU A 47 -12.43 -20.75 36.80
N SER A 48 -13.27 -19.96 37.44
CA SER A 48 -14.11 -18.91 36.87
C SER A 48 -13.30 -17.64 36.65
N GLY A 49 -13.48 -16.97 35.50
CA GLY A 49 -12.89 -15.65 35.27
C GLY A 49 -13.12 -15.07 33.88
N THR A 50 -14.28 -14.44 33.69
CA THR A 50 -14.54 -13.27 32.82
C THR A 50 -13.73 -13.18 31.51
N SER A 51 -14.26 -13.77 30.44
CA SER A 51 -13.90 -13.38 29.07
C SER A 51 -14.69 -12.13 28.69
N ALA A 52 -14.03 -10.97 28.81
CA ALA A 52 -14.50 -9.75 28.18
C ALA A 52 -14.23 -9.86 26.67
N ASP A 53 -15.35 -9.91 25.96
CA ASP A 53 -15.57 -9.68 24.55
C ASP A 53 -14.79 -8.46 24.01
N GLY A 54 -14.42 -8.51 22.72
CA GLY A 54 -13.83 -7.38 22.02
C GLY A 54 -12.56 -7.66 21.22
N SER A 55 -12.42 -8.85 20.61
CA SER A 55 -11.53 -8.96 19.44
C SER A 55 -12.16 -8.14 18.29
N ALA A 56 -11.78 -6.88 18.19
CA ALA A 56 -12.11 -6.05 17.03
C ALA A 56 -11.29 -6.53 15.83
N GLN A 57 -11.68 -7.67 15.28
CA GLN A 57 -11.45 -7.96 13.87
C GLN A 57 -12.31 -6.99 13.08
N ALA A 58 -11.71 -5.84 12.73
CA ALA A 58 -12.23 -5.00 11.68
C ALA A 58 -12.28 -5.84 10.40
N THR A 59 -13.48 -6.30 10.09
CA THR A 59 -13.82 -6.91 8.82
C THR A 59 -13.71 -5.81 7.77
N ALA A 60 -12.54 -5.69 7.14
CA ALA A 60 -12.41 -5.04 5.86
C ALA A 60 -13.16 -5.92 4.83
N SER A 61 -14.49 -5.81 4.83
CA SER A 61 -15.34 -6.44 3.82
C SER A 61 -15.00 -5.85 2.45
N GLU A 62 -15.03 -6.68 1.41
CA GLU A 62 -14.79 -6.29 0.00
C GLU A 62 -15.68 -5.13 -0.50
N GLU A 63 -16.67 -4.70 0.29
CA GLU A 63 -17.52 -3.54 0.05
C GLU A 63 -16.89 -2.18 0.43
N ALA A 64 -15.68 -2.16 0.99
CA ALA A 64 -15.04 -0.92 1.47
C ALA A 64 -14.21 -0.16 0.42
N LEU A 65 -14.18 -0.61 -0.84
CA LEU A 65 -13.45 0.05 -1.93
C LEU A 65 -14.40 0.85 -2.82
N GLU A 66 -14.27 2.16 -2.79
CA GLU A 66 -15.01 3.06 -3.66
C GLU A 66 -14.24 3.29 -4.97
N GLN A 67 -14.89 3.09 -6.12
CA GLN A 67 -14.29 3.39 -7.40
C GLN A 67 -14.39 4.90 -7.70
N ALA A 68 -13.30 5.48 -8.20
CA ALA A 68 -13.26 6.88 -8.63
C ALA A 68 -12.38 7.06 -9.88
N GLU A 69 -12.60 8.15 -10.62
CA GLU A 69 -11.78 8.56 -11.76
C GLU A 69 -10.86 9.71 -11.36
N VAL A 70 -9.58 9.63 -11.69
CA VAL A 70 -8.62 10.71 -11.38
C VAL A 70 -8.89 11.90 -12.29
N VAL A 71 -9.16 13.07 -11.72
CA VAL A 71 -9.31 14.32 -12.47
C VAL A 71 -7.94 14.94 -12.70
N ARG A 72 -7.11 15.02 -11.64
CA ARG A 72 -5.71 15.49 -11.72
C ARG A 72 -4.97 15.24 -10.41
N VAL A 73 -3.64 15.24 -10.48
CA VAL A 73 -2.78 15.39 -9.29
C VAL A 73 -2.75 16.87 -8.88
N VAL A 74 -2.89 17.13 -7.58
CA VAL A 74 -2.86 18.49 -7.00
C VAL A 74 -1.47 18.78 -6.42
N ASP A 75 -0.97 17.85 -5.61
CA ASP A 75 0.38 17.85 -5.01
C ASP A 75 0.84 16.38 -4.85
N GLY A 76 2.05 16.15 -4.35
CA GLY A 76 2.64 14.81 -4.19
C GLY A 76 1.74 13.82 -3.42
N ASP A 77 1.03 14.30 -2.41
CA ASP A 77 0.13 13.50 -1.55
C ASP A 77 -1.35 13.87 -1.69
N THR A 78 -1.72 14.67 -2.69
CA THR A 78 -3.09 15.12 -2.87
C THR A 78 -3.51 14.97 -4.33
N ILE A 79 -4.60 14.25 -4.56
CA ILE A 79 -5.23 14.12 -5.88
C ILE A 79 -6.65 14.68 -5.87
N LYS A 80 -7.16 15.05 -7.03
CA LYS A 80 -8.58 15.32 -7.24
C LYS A 80 -9.18 14.16 -8.03
N VAL A 81 -10.30 13.63 -7.57
CA VAL A 81 -11.01 12.52 -8.20
C VAL A 81 -12.46 12.89 -8.47
N ARG A 82 -13.09 12.16 -9.37
CA ARG A 82 -14.53 12.14 -9.59
C ARG A 82 -15.07 10.83 -9.06
N THR A 83 -15.94 10.89 -8.06
CA THR A 83 -16.58 9.73 -7.42
C THR A 83 -17.74 9.21 -8.28
N SER A 84 -18.27 8.05 -7.90
CA SER A 84 -19.35 7.38 -8.65
C SER A 84 -20.64 8.19 -8.76
N ASP A 85 -20.89 9.11 -7.82
CA ASP A 85 -22.02 10.04 -7.83
C ASP A 85 -21.79 11.29 -8.72
N GLY A 86 -20.61 11.40 -9.33
CA GLY A 86 -20.22 12.50 -10.22
C GLY A 86 -19.66 13.73 -9.50
N SER A 87 -19.55 13.73 -8.17
CA SER A 87 -18.91 14.82 -7.43
C SER A 87 -17.40 14.80 -7.61
N GLU A 88 -16.75 15.98 -7.55
CA GLU A 88 -15.29 16.08 -7.65
C GLU A 88 -14.66 16.39 -6.30
N GLU A 89 -13.99 15.40 -5.71
CA GLU A 89 -13.46 15.45 -4.36
C GLU A 89 -11.93 15.55 -4.34
N ARG A 90 -11.39 16.20 -3.30
CA ARG A 90 -9.95 16.18 -3.01
C ARG A 90 -9.66 15.02 -2.08
N VAL A 91 -8.69 14.20 -2.46
CA VAL A 91 -8.24 13.06 -1.66
C VAL A 91 -6.84 13.35 -1.14
N ARG A 92 -6.67 13.30 0.18
CA ARG A 92 -5.37 13.32 0.86
C ARG A 92 -4.93 11.88 1.12
N LEU A 93 -3.74 11.56 0.65
CA LEU A 93 -3.10 10.26 0.85
C LEU A 93 -2.69 10.16 2.34
N ILE A 94 -3.31 9.23 3.06
CA ILE A 94 -3.02 8.99 4.49
C ILE A 94 -1.80 8.08 4.70
N GLY A 95 -1.25 8.12 5.92
CA GLY A 95 -0.05 7.38 6.31
C GLY A 95 1.26 7.99 5.82
N MET A 96 1.21 9.06 5.03
CA MET A 96 2.37 9.65 4.37
C MET A 96 2.19 11.16 4.15
N ASP A 97 3.29 11.80 3.81
CA ASP A 97 3.41 13.22 3.48
C ASP A 97 4.48 13.41 2.42
N THR A 98 4.36 14.45 1.63
CA THR A 98 5.34 14.83 0.61
C THR A 98 5.85 16.25 0.87
N PRO A 99 7.05 16.61 0.39
CA PRO A 99 7.44 18.02 0.40
C PRO A 99 6.41 18.81 -0.39
N GLU A 100 6.05 19.99 0.10
CA GLU A 100 4.98 20.78 -0.51
C GLU A 100 5.47 21.46 -1.79
N SER A 101 4.62 21.48 -2.81
CA SER A 101 4.90 22.19 -4.08
C SER A 101 3.94 23.35 -4.34
N VAL A 102 2.75 23.34 -3.73
CA VAL A 102 1.67 24.30 -3.98
C VAL A 102 0.98 24.78 -2.69
N ALA A 103 1.75 24.91 -1.60
CA ALA A 103 1.28 25.51 -0.36
C ALA A 103 0.89 26.99 -0.56
N ALA A 104 -0.14 27.42 0.17
CA ALA A 104 -0.58 28.82 0.17
C ALA A 104 0.47 29.78 0.75
N GLU A 105 1.33 29.27 1.63
CA GLU A 105 2.50 29.98 2.12
C GLU A 105 3.70 29.58 1.25
N GLU A 106 4.14 30.49 0.37
CA GLU A 106 5.17 30.22 -0.64
C GLU A 106 6.49 29.70 -0.04
N ALA A 107 6.83 30.11 1.19
CA ALA A 107 8.05 29.69 1.86
C ALA A 107 8.10 28.18 2.18
N ARG A 108 6.94 27.50 2.14
CA ARG A 108 6.85 26.04 2.31
C ARG A 108 7.08 25.28 1.01
N ASN A 109 6.96 25.94 -0.15
CA ASN A 109 7.19 25.31 -1.44
C ASN A 109 8.68 25.07 -1.65
N CYS A 110 9.04 23.89 -2.15
CA CYS A 110 10.42 23.54 -2.43
C CYS A 110 10.56 22.73 -3.72
N GLU A 111 11.78 22.69 -4.26
CA GLU A 111 12.09 21.94 -5.49
C GLU A 111 11.80 20.44 -5.32
N GLU A 112 12.09 19.89 -4.15
CA GLU A 112 11.77 18.50 -3.83
C GLU A 112 10.27 18.22 -3.85
N GLY A 113 9.44 19.21 -3.52
CA GLY A 113 7.99 19.07 -3.61
C GLY A 113 7.53 18.96 -5.06
N VAL A 114 8.13 19.73 -5.97
CA VAL A 114 7.86 19.60 -7.41
C VAL A 114 8.26 18.21 -7.90
N ILE A 115 9.42 17.72 -7.48
CA ILE A 115 9.91 16.37 -7.81
C ILE A 115 8.94 15.28 -7.31
N ALA A 116 8.45 15.38 -6.07
CA ALA A 116 7.47 14.45 -5.52
C ALA A 116 6.13 14.51 -6.27
N ALA A 117 5.62 15.72 -6.54
CA ALA A 117 4.38 15.92 -7.29
C ALA A 117 4.48 15.37 -8.72
N ASP A 118 5.61 15.55 -9.40
CA ASP A 118 5.85 15.02 -10.74
C ASP A 118 6.00 13.50 -10.73
N TYR A 119 6.58 12.92 -9.69
CA TYR A 119 6.59 11.47 -9.51
C TYR A 119 5.18 10.91 -9.36
N THR A 120 4.33 11.52 -8.52
CA THR A 120 2.92 11.14 -8.40
C THR A 120 2.19 11.25 -9.75
N LYS A 121 2.40 12.32 -10.53
CA LYS A 121 1.84 12.47 -11.89
C LYS A 121 2.30 11.38 -12.87
N SER A 122 3.49 10.80 -12.66
CA SER A 122 3.99 9.72 -13.49
C SER A 122 3.33 8.37 -13.19
N LEU A 123 2.83 8.19 -11.96
CA LEU A 123 2.17 6.96 -11.49
C LEU A 123 0.66 6.94 -11.75
N VAL A 124 0.03 8.12 -11.78
CA VAL A 124 -1.41 8.25 -11.98
C VAL A 124 -1.76 9.43 -12.88
N VAL A 125 -2.59 9.18 -13.89
CA VAL A 125 -2.94 10.16 -14.94
C VAL A 125 -4.43 10.54 -14.92
N PRO A 126 -4.80 11.73 -15.42
CA PRO A 126 -6.20 12.10 -15.60
C PRO A 126 -6.98 11.05 -16.43
N GLY A 127 -8.21 10.75 -16.03
CA GLY A 127 -9.07 9.73 -16.60
C GLY A 127 -8.79 8.30 -16.11
N GLN A 128 -7.72 8.08 -15.33
CA GLN A 128 -7.43 6.76 -14.77
C GLN A 128 -8.42 6.40 -13.66
N THR A 129 -8.94 5.17 -13.71
CA THR A 129 -9.73 4.60 -12.62
C THR A 129 -8.84 4.19 -11.46
N VAL A 130 -9.24 4.55 -10.25
CA VAL A 130 -8.61 4.17 -8.99
C VAL A 130 -9.65 3.63 -8.01
N TRP A 131 -9.20 2.96 -6.96
CA TRP A 131 -10.04 2.49 -5.87
C TRP A 131 -9.60 3.14 -4.57
N LEU A 132 -10.56 3.71 -3.85
CA LEU A 132 -10.36 4.46 -2.62
C LEU A 132 -10.76 3.58 -1.45
N SER A 133 -9.86 3.44 -0.49
CA SER A 133 -10.14 2.81 0.79
C SER A 133 -9.93 3.82 1.90
N ARG A 134 -10.89 3.97 2.80
CA ARG A 134 -10.69 4.78 4.01
C ARG A 134 -10.10 3.91 5.13
N ASP A 135 -9.46 4.57 6.09
CA ASP A 135 -9.14 3.94 7.37
C ASP A 135 -10.30 4.20 8.36
N VAL A 136 -10.05 4.86 9.49
CA VAL A 136 -11.08 5.16 10.49
C VAL A 136 -11.79 6.47 10.17
N SER A 137 -11.03 7.52 9.86
CA SER A 137 -11.53 8.85 9.55
C SER A 137 -11.96 8.94 8.09
N ASP A 138 -13.01 9.73 7.83
CA ASP A 138 -13.50 9.95 6.48
C ASP A 138 -12.89 11.20 5.82
N THR A 139 -12.92 12.33 6.53
CA THR A 139 -12.43 13.62 6.04
C THR A 139 -11.56 14.33 7.07
N ASP A 140 -10.67 15.20 6.58
CA ASP A 140 -9.96 16.13 7.45
C ASP A 140 -10.73 17.45 7.67
N ARG A 141 -10.16 18.33 8.51
CA ARG A 141 -10.70 19.66 8.82
C ARG A 141 -10.86 20.59 7.61
N TYR A 142 -10.27 20.25 6.46
CA TYR A 142 -10.36 21.01 5.22
C TYR A 142 -11.35 20.40 4.23
N GLY A 143 -12.06 19.33 4.64
CA GLY A 143 -13.02 18.62 3.81
C GLY A 143 -12.38 17.72 2.75
N ARG A 144 -11.08 17.38 2.87
CA ARG A 144 -10.45 16.41 1.97
C ARG A 144 -10.78 15.00 2.44
N LEU A 145 -11.14 14.11 1.52
CA LEU A 145 -11.27 12.69 1.80
C LEU A 145 -9.92 12.12 2.23
N LEU A 146 -9.91 11.32 3.29
CA LEU A 146 -8.74 10.62 3.81
C LEU A 146 -8.75 9.18 3.28
N ARG A 147 -7.82 8.85 2.38
CA ARG A 147 -7.83 7.55 1.68
C ARG A 147 -6.45 6.96 1.45
N TYR A 148 -6.40 5.63 1.48
CA TYR A 148 -5.45 4.85 0.70
C TYR A 148 -5.98 4.74 -0.74
N VAL A 149 -5.13 5.03 -1.72
CA VAL A 149 -5.48 5.03 -3.14
C VAL A 149 -4.82 3.85 -3.83
N TRP A 150 -5.64 3.01 -4.47
CA TRP A 150 -5.19 1.84 -5.22
C TRP A 150 -5.28 2.13 -6.72
N LEU A 151 -4.18 1.92 -7.44
CA LEU A 151 -4.06 2.08 -8.90
C LEU A 151 -4.77 0.97 -9.67
N GLU A 152 -4.92 -0.20 -9.05
CA GLU A 152 -5.66 -1.35 -9.53
C GLU A 152 -6.49 -1.93 -8.37
N ARG A 153 -7.65 -2.53 -8.66
CA ARG A 153 -8.44 -3.20 -7.63
C ARG A 153 -7.61 -4.34 -7.02
N PRO A 154 -7.32 -4.32 -5.71
CA PRO A 154 -6.63 -5.44 -5.08
C PRO A 154 -7.57 -6.66 -5.00
N SER A 155 -7.01 -7.87 -5.14
CA SER A 155 -7.74 -9.10 -4.81
C SER A 155 -7.76 -9.36 -3.32
N ASP A 156 -6.69 -9.00 -2.62
CA ASP A 156 -6.61 -9.00 -1.17
C ASP A 156 -6.03 -7.64 -0.70
N PRO A 157 -6.86 -6.76 -0.09
CA PRO A 157 -6.40 -5.44 0.37
C PRO A 157 -5.45 -5.53 1.57
N THR A 158 -5.26 -6.70 2.18
CA THR A 158 -4.32 -6.94 3.28
C THR A 158 -2.98 -7.53 2.83
N SER A 159 -2.88 -7.96 1.56
CA SER A 159 -1.67 -8.53 1.00
C SER A 159 -0.58 -7.47 0.88
N GLU A 160 0.53 -7.64 1.62
CA GLU A 160 1.67 -6.71 1.54
C GLU A 160 2.19 -6.55 0.11
N SER A 161 2.16 -7.61 -0.71
CA SER A 161 2.61 -7.53 -2.11
C SER A 161 1.69 -6.66 -2.95
N GLU A 162 0.37 -6.78 -2.76
CA GLU A 162 -0.58 -5.93 -3.49
C GLU A 162 -0.54 -4.50 -2.99
N ILE A 163 -0.41 -4.27 -1.68
CA ILE A 163 -0.19 -2.93 -1.11
C ILE A 163 1.07 -2.33 -1.75
N ALA A 164 2.17 -3.08 -1.77
CA ALA A 164 3.46 -2.59 -2.25
C ALA A 164 3.41 -2.16 -3.72
N ASP A 165 2.70 -2.90 -4.58
CA ASP A 165 2.75 -2.71 -6.03
C ASP A 165 1.54 -1.92 -6.58
N LYS A 166 0.39 -1.97 -5.91
CA LYS A 166 -0.87 -1.36 -6.39
C LYS A 166 -1.31 -0.14 -5.60
N MET A 167 -0.83 0.10 -4.38
CA MET A 167 -1.25 1.26 -3.59
C MET A 167 -0.33 2.45 -3.82
N LEU A 168 -0.87 3.54 -4.36
CA LEU A 168 -0.13 4.78 -4.64
C LEU A 168 0.61 5.30 -3.39
N ASN A 169 -0.06 5.31 -2.24
CA ASN A 169 0.54 5.73 -0.96
C ASN A 169 1.81 4.92 -0.64
N ALA A 170 1.73 3.60 -0.81
CA ALA A 170 2.83 2.68 -0.52
C ALA A 170 3.99 2.84 -1.51
N VAL A 171 3.68 2.97 -2.81
CA VAL A 171 4.67 3.17 -3.87
C VAL A 171 5.48 4.45 -3.60
N LEU A 172 4.80 5.56 -3.26
CA LEU A 172 5.47 6.82 -2.94
C LEU A 172 6.42 6.71 -1.74
N VAL A 173 6.05 5.95 -0.72
CA VAL A 173 6.91 5.69 0.46
C VAL A 173 8.08 4.76 0.10
N ARG A 174 7.82 3.64 -0.59
CA ARG A 174 8.84 2.66 -1.01
C ARG A 174 9.91 3.24 -1.92
N ASP A 175 9.51 4.20 -2.76
CA ASP A 175 10.39 4.87 -3.71
C ASP A 175 11.02 6.15 -3.15
N GLY A 176 10.75 6.47 -1.88
CA GLY A 176 11.38 7.57 -1.15
C GLY A 176 10.89 8.97 -1.52
N TYR A 177 9.74 9.09 -2.20
CA TYR A 177 9.15 10.38 -2.56
C TYR A 177 8.22 10.93 -1.47
N ALA A 178 7.94 10.13 -0.44
CA ALA A 178 7.12 10.50 0.69
C ALA A 178 7.69 10.00 2.01
N GLN A 179 7.47 10.77 3.07
CA GLN A 179 7.80 10.37 4.43
C GLN A 179 6.55 9.88 5.17
N VAL A 180 6.74 8.85 5.99
CA VAL A 180 5.65 8.28 6.78
C VAL A 180 5.23 9.25 7.88
N LYS A 181 3.93 9.49 8.00
CA LYS A 181 3.35 10.27 9.10
C LYS A 181 2.31 9.44 9.84
N ARG A 182 2.33 9.55 11.16
CA ARG A 182 1.33 8.94 12.04
C ARG A 182 0.30 10.00 12.42
N TYR A 183 -0.94 9.83 11.98
CA TYR A 183 -2.07 10.61 12.44
C TYR A 183 -3.10 9.65 13.04
N GLN A 184 -3.44 9.81 14.31
CA GLN A 184 -4.52 9.01 14.91
C GLN A 184 -5.88 9.56 14.46
N PRO A 185 -6.90 8.70 14.27
CA PRO A 185 -6.90 7.25 14.44
C PRO A 185 -6.37 6.42 13.24
N ASP A 186 -5.99 7.05 12.13
CA ASP A 186 -5.67 6.42 10.85
C ASP A 186 -4.24 5.82 10.80
N THR A 187 -4.05 4.72 11.53
CA THR A 187 -2.72 4.11 11.73
C THR A 187 -2.58 2.69 11.20
N THR A 188 -3.57 2.16 10.48
CA THR A 188 -3.63 0.74 10.09
C THR A 188 -2.37 0.26 9.35
N LEU A 189 -1.82 1.06 8.42
CA LEU A 189 -0.63 0.69 7.63
C LEU A 189 0.66 1.35 8.12
N TYR A 190 0.66 2.00 9.28
CA TYR A 190 1.80 2.80 9.72
C TYR A 190 3.10 1.99 9.84
N ASP A 191 3.06 0.82 10.49
CA ASP A 191 4.29 0.05 10.74
C ASP A 191 4.87 -0.52 9.43
N LEU A 192 4.00 -0.88 8.49
CA LEU A 192 4.39 -1.32 7.15
C LEU A 192 5.07 -0.19 6.37
N PHE A 193 4.43 0.99 6.31
CA PHE A 193 5.00 2.15 5.65
C PHE A 193 6.30 2.58 6.31
N LYS A 194 6.37 2.56 7.65
CA LYS A 194 7.59 2.90 8.39
C LYS A 194 8.76 2.03 7.96
N ARG A 195 8.56 0.71 7.89
CA ARG A 195 9.60 -0.23 7.44
C ARG A 195 10.09 0.12 6.03
N TRP A 196 9.17 0.31 5.09
CA TRP A 196 9.53 0.65 3.71
C TRP A 196 10.16 2.03 3.56
N GLY A 197 9.72 3.03 4.32
CA GLY A 197 10.32 4.36 4.32
C GLY A 197 11.74 4.36 4.88
N ASP A 198 12.01 3.54 5.90
CA ASP A 198 13.36 3.36 6.44
C ASP A 198 14.28 2.64 5.43
N GLU A 199 13.78 1.62 4.72
CA GLU A 199 14.50 0.95 3.62
C GLU A 199 14.81 1.92 2.46
N ALA A 200 13.82 2.69 2.01
CA ALA A 200 13.99 3.68 0.95
C ALA A 200 15.04 4.73 1.31
N ALA A 201 15.03 5.20 2.56
CA ALA A 201 16.01 6.15 3.06
C ALA A 201 17.42 5.55 3.14
N ALA A 202 17.55 4.30 3.59
CA ALA A 202 18.84 3.59 3.65
C ALA A 202 19.45 3.39 2.24
N GLU A 203 18.61 3.26 1.22
CA GLU A 203 19.01 3.13 -0.18
C GLU A 203 19.18 4.48 -0.90
N GLY A 204 18.89 5.60 -0.23
CA GLY A 204 18.99 6.95 -0.81
C GLY A 204 18.03 7.21 -1.96
N LYS A 205 16.81 6.65 -1.90
CA LYS A 205 15.79 6.83 -2.93
C LYS A 205 15.03 8.14 -2.78
N GLY A 206 14.55 8.65 -3.92
CA GLY A 206 13.57 9.73 -3.98
C GLY A 206 14.11 11.07 -3.46
N VAL A 207 13.27 11.75 -2.68
CA VAL A 207 13.56 13.06 -2.11
C VAL A 207 14.39 12.93 -0.82
N THR A 208 14.97 14.02 -0.35
CA THR A 208 15.69 14.02 0.93
C THR A 208 14.71 13.86 2.09
N ARG A 209 15.18 13.79 3.35
CA ARG A 209 14.30 13.78 4.52
C ARG A 209 14.23 15.11 5.27
N THR A 210 14.84 16.15 4.73
CA THR A 210 15.06 17.42 5.44
C THR A 210 13.92 18.44 5.32
N TRP A 211 12.91 18.16 4.50
CA TRP A 211 11.81 19.08 4.20
C TRP A 211 10.60 19.00 5.16
N ALA A 212 10.69 18.18 6.22
CA ALA A 212 9.59 17.90 7.14
C ALA A 212 9.50 18.85 8.34
#